data_AF-A0A9E1QM05-F1
#
_entry.id   AF-A0A9E1QM05-F1
#
_cell.length_a   1.000
_cell.length_b   1.000
_cell.length_c   1.000
_cell.angle_alpha   90.00
_cell.angle_beta   90.00
_cell.angle_gamma   90.00
#
_symmetry.space_group_name_H-M   'P 1'
#
loop_
_entity.id
_entity.type
_entity.pdbx_description
1 polymer ?
#
loop_
_entity_poly.entity_id
_entity_poly.type
_entity_poly.pdbx_seq_one_letter_code
_entity_poly.pdbx_strand_id
1 'polypeptide(L)'
;PIDKAELRKILEKLIRQDQLQVKPIVWSREYSVGSALMDQQHQVLIGYINQMVDCYADIGSLSSQQRILKILPEFHQYVATHFKDEEMLLSEIGYPDLGAHLVVHERYGDRVASYYQSTMDEAQVRSLVQLLMNWWNQHVLVEDMAYKEYLNEPKSLEEATSTPPSVSLSGQAEEEVDDELMMIFFDSATKNRDKLIAALSNKDWREVRSVVHSVKGSAVSFGYPELSKIAETVQTAIDEENMEQVPVLVMDLIIEMGAVLPAAVDGS
;
A
#
# COMPACT_ATOMS: atom_id res chain seq x y z
N PRO A 1 -17.12 -32.16 33.13
CA PRO A 1 -17.57 -30.77 32.88
C PRO A 1 -16.37 -29.82 33.04
N ILE A 2 -15.97 -29.12 31.97
CA ILE A 2 -14.91 -28.12 32.07
C ILE A 2 -15.42 -27.00 32.98
N ASP A 3 -14.65 -26.65 34.01
CA ASP A 3 -14.98 -25.55 34.92
C ASP A 3 -15.10 -24.25 34.10
N LYS A 4 -16.14 -23.45 34.38
CA LYS A 4 -16.34 -22.14 33.73
C LYS A 4 -15.11 -21.23 33.88
N ALA A 5 -14.39 -21.32 34.99
CA ALA A 5 -13.17 -20.54 35.19
C ALA A 5 -12.02 -21.02 34.27
N GLU A 6 -11.95 -22.33 34.03
CA GLU A 6 -10.95 -22.95 33.15
C GLU A 6 -11.27 -22.71 31.67
N LEU A 7 -12.55 -22.79 31.29
CA LEU A 7 -13.02 -22.41 29.95
C LEU A 7 -12.75 -20.93 29.67
N ARG A 8 -12.94 -20.05 30.65
CA ARG A 8 -12.63 -18.62 30.54
C ARG A 8 -11.14 -18.38 30.33
N LYS A 9 -10.26 -19.05 31.09
CA LYS A 9 -8.81 -18.98 30.89
C LYS A 9 -8.37 -19.49 29.51
N ILE A 10 -8.99 -20.57 29.02
CA ILE A 10 -8.70 -21.13 27.70
C ILE A 10 -9.14 -20.15 26.61
N LEU A 11 -10.35 -19.59 26.72
CA LEU A 11 -10.85 -18.56 25.80
C LEU A 11 -9.98 -17.30 25.82
N GLU A 12 -9.61 -16.79 27.00
CA GLU A 12 -8.69 -15.64 27.12
C GLU A 12 -7.30 -15.93 26.53
N LYS A 13 -6.83 -17.18 26.60
CA LYS A 13 -5.56 -17.60 26.02
C LYS A 13 -5.65 -17.75 24.50
N LEU A 14 -6.77 -18.28 23.98
CA LEU A 14 -7.04 -18.40 22.54
C LEU A 14 -7.26 -17.03 21.89
N ILE A 15 -8.01 -16.13 22.55
CA ILE A 15 -8.18 -14.73 22.13
C ILE A 15 -6.83 -13.99 22.10
N ARG A 16 -5.94 -14.25 23.07
CA ARG A 16 -4.56 -13.72 23.05
C ARG A 16 -3.68 -14.35 21.97
N GLN A 17 -3.88 -15.62 21.63
CA GLN A 17 -3.12 -16.29 20.56
C GLN A 17 -3.49 -15.78 19.17
N ASP A 18 -4.68 -15.21 19.01
CA ASP A 18 -5.14 -14.54 17.79
C ASP A 18 -4.75 -13.04 17.77
N GLN A 19 -3.98 -12.53 18.74
CA GLN A 19 -3.46 -11.15 18.71
C GLN A 19 -2.30 -11.05 17.73
N LEU A 20 -2.32 -10.01 16.89
CA LEU A 20 -1.19 -9.67 16.03
C LEU A 20 0.02 -9.44 16.95
N GLN A 21 1.13 -10.18 16.75
CA GLN A 21 2.37 -9.90 17.48
C GLN A 21 3.05 -8.66 16.90
N VAL A 22 2.54 -7.49 17.26
CA VAL A 22 3.11 -6.21 16.85
C VAL A 22 4.20 -5.82 17.84
N LYS A 23 5.41 -5.58 17.33
CA LYS A 23 6.52 -5.06 18.13
C LYS A 23 6.67 -3.56 17.87
N PRO A 24 7.00 -2.76 18.90
CA PRO A 24 7.38 -1.37 18.68
C PRO A 24 8.54 -1.28 17.69
N ILE A 25 8.47 -0.29 16.80
CA ILE A 25 9.51 0.00 15.84
C ILE A 25 10.61 0.78 16.55
N VAL A 26 11.85 0.34 16.40
CA VAL A 26 13.03 1.04 16.91
C VAL A 26 13.80 1.57 15.72
N TRP A 27 14.01 2.89 15.66
CA TRP A 27 14.78 3.51 14.59
C TRP A 27 16.19 2.90 14.50
N SER A 28 16.60 2.55 13.29
CA SER A 28 17.94 2.08 12.96
C SER A 28 18.52 2.99 11.88
N ARG A 29 19.86 3.11 11.84
CA ARG A 29 20.54 3.85 10.75
C ARG A 29 20.29 3.24 9.37
N GLU A 30 19.92 1.96 9.32
CA GLU A 30 19.58 1.26 8.08
C GLU A 30 18.31 1.79 7.42
N TYR A 31 17.43 2.44 8.19
CA TYR A 31 16.19 3.05 7.70
C TYR A 31 16.38 4.47 7.17
N SER A 32 17.61 4.99 7.21
CA SER A 32 17.90 6.31 6.67
C SER A 32 17.81 6.30 5.15
N VAL A 33 17.03 7.23 4.59
CA VAL A 33 16.94 7.47 3.14
C VAL A 33 18.02 8.42 2.65
N GLY A 34 18.90 8.91 3.53
CA GLY A 34 19.98 9.84 3.18
C GLY A 34 19.57 11.32 3.17
N SER A 35 18.31 11.63 3.50
CA SER A 35 17.83 12.99 3.74
C SER A 35 17.57 13.21 5.22
N ALA A 36 18.27 14.16 5.84
CA ALA A 36 18.12 14.45 7.27
C ALA A 36 16.69 14.89 7.64
N LEU A 37 15.99 15.56 6.72
CA LEU A 37 14.60 15.97 6.93
C LEU A 37 13.67 14.75 6.92
N MET A 38 13.78 13.87 5.91
CA MET A 38 12.96 12.65 5.82
C MET A 38 13.22 11.72 7.01
N ASP A 39 14.49 11.50 7.36
CA ASP A 39 14.86 10.67 8.51
C ASP A 39 14.28 11.19 9.84
N GLN A 40 14.22 12.52 10.01
CA GLN A 40 13.59 13.14 11.18
C GLN A 40 12.06 12.90 11.17
N GLN A 41 11.43 13.03 9.99
CA GLN A 41 10.00 12.80 9.84
C GLN A 41 9.62 11.33 10.07
N HIS A 42 10.38 10.39 9.52
CA HIS A 42 10.20 8.95 9.77
C HIS A 42 10.32 8.59 11.26
N GLN A 43 11.25 9.21 11.99
CA GLN A 43 11.35 9.02 13.45
C GLN A 43 10.12 9.51 14.21
N VAL A 44 9.52 10.62 13.78
CA VAL A 44 8.26 11.11 14.38
C VAL A 44 7.09 10.18 14.03
N LEU A 45 7.03 9.68 12.78
CA LEU A 45 6.04 8.67 12.37
C LEU A 45 6.15 7.40 13.21
N ILE A 46 7.36 6.88 13.45
CA ILE A 46 7.59 5.78 14.40
C ILE A 46 7.01 6.09 15.77
N GLY A 47 7.22 7.32 16.26
CA GLY A 47 6.67 7.76 17.55
C GLY A 47 5.15 7.65 17.61
N TYR A 48 4.44 8.04 16.56
CA TYR A 48 2.99 7.88 16.48
C TYR A 48 2.56 6.41 16.37
N ILE A 49 3.22 5.63 15.49
CA ILE A 49 2.90 4.22 15.29
C ILE A 49 3.08 3.45 16.61
N ASN A 50 4.19 3.69 17.32
CA ASN A 50 4.46 3.05 18.61
C ASN A 50 3.43 3.41 19.68
N GLN A 51 2.97 4.66 19.74
CA GLN A 51 1.89 5.02 20.66
C GLN A 51 0.58 4.26 20.36
N MET A 52 0.28 4.01 19.09
CA MET A 52 -0.89 3.20 18.70
C MET A 52 -0.67 1.71 18.95
N VAL A 53 0.55 1.19 18.78
CA VAL A 53 0.95 -0.19 19.16
C VAL A 53 0.81 -0.40 20.66
N ASP A 54 1.22 0.57 21.49
CA ASP A 54 1.05 0.51 22.94
C ASP A 54 -0.44 0.50 23.33
N CYS A 55 -1.28 1.24 22.62
CA CYS A 55 -2.73 1.17 22.81
C CYS A 55 -3.26 -0.23 22.41
N TYR A 56 -2.78 -0.80 21.31
CA TYR A 56 -3.15 -2.15 20.87
C TYR A 56 -2.78 -3.24 21.88
N ALA A 57 -1.66 -3.10 22.60
CA ALA A 57 -1.29 -4.04 23.66
C ALA A 57 -2.36 -4.17 24.76
N ASP A 58 -3.17 -3.11 24.96
CA ASP A 58 -4.28 -3.03 25.92
C ASP A 58 -5.67 -2.96 25.23
N ILE A 59 -5.82 -3.52 24.03
CA ILE A 59 -6.99 -3.34 23.13
C ILE A 59 -8.37 -3.65 23.74
N GLY A 60 -8.46 -4.40 24.84
CA GLY A 60 -9.73 -4.70 25.53
C GLY A 60 -10.27 -3.59 26.46
N SER A 61 -9.62 -2.42 26.50
CA SER A 61 -10.06 -1.29 27.33
C SER A 61 -10.67 -0.16 26.50
N LEU A 62 -11.82 0.37 26.90
CA LEU A 62 -12.39 1.61 26.35
C LEU A 62 -11.37 2.77 26.38
N SER A 63 -10.44 2.75 27.36
CA SER A 63 -9.38 3.76 27.44
C SER A 63 -8.37 3.66 26.30
N SER A 64 -8.13 2.46 25.74
CA SER A 64 -7.21 2.26 24.62
C SER A 64 -7.81 2.83 23.32
N GLN A 65 -9.06 2.48 23.03
CA GLN A 65 -9.80 2.99 21.87
C GLN A 65 -9.87 4.53 21.87
N GLN A 66 -10.17 5.13 23.03
CA GLN A 66 -10.20 6.58 23.18
C GLN A 66 -8.83 7.26 23.01
N ARG A 67 -7.73 6.59 23.37
CA ARG A 67 -6.38 7.13 23.14
C ARG A 67 -6.06 7.13 21.66
N ILE A 68 -6.34 6.04 20.94
CA ILE A 68 -6.12 5.96 19.48
C ILE A 68 -6.88 7.06 18.75
N LEU A 69 -8.16 7.27 19.09
CA LEU A 69 -8.97 8.33 18.49
C LEU A 69 -8.44 9.75 18.74
N LYS A 70 -7.64 9.96 19.80
CA LYS A 70 -6.96 11.24 20.06
C LYS A 70 -5.67 11.40 19.27
N ILE A 71 -4.95 10.30 19.05
CA ILE A 71 -3.66 10.30 18.33
C ILE A 71 -3.90 10.39 16.82
N LEU A 72 -4.94 9.74 16.30
CA LEU A 72 -5.19 9.59 14.87
C LEU A 72 -5.24 10.92 14.09
N PRO A 73 -5.90 11.99 14.58
CA PRO A 73 -5.90 13.29 13.89
C PRO A 73 -4.52 13.93 13.78
N GLU A 74 -3.73 13.86 14.85
CA GLU A 74 -2.37 14.40 14.88
C GLU A 74 -1.46 13.61 13.94
N PHE A 75 -1.58 12.27 13.96
CA PHE A 75 -0.84 11.38 13.08
C PHE A 75 -1.14 11.67 11.60
N HIS A 76 -2.40 11.72 11.21
CA HIS A 76 -2.78 11.97 9.81
C HIS A 76 -2.33 13.35 9.33
N GLN A 77 -2.46 14.40 10.16
CA GLN A 77 -1.94 15.72 9.81
C GLN A 77 -0.43 15.69 9.60
N TYR A 78 0.29 14.91 10.41
CA TYR A 78 1.72 14.73 10.27
C TYR A 78 2.09 13.96 9.01
N VAL A 79 1.38 12.87 8.71
CA VAL A 79 1.52 12.08 7.47
C VAL A 79 1.32 12.96 6.24
N ALA A 80 0.26 13.78 6.19
CA ALA A 80 0.01 14.68 5.06
C ALA A 80 1.13 15.72 4.88
N THR A 81 1.76 16.16 5.98
CA THR A 81 2.90 17.07 5.93
C THR A 81 4.15 16.37 5.41
N HIS A 82 4.41 15.16 5.91
CA HIS A 82 5.52 14.32 5.46
C HIS A 82 5.44 14.02 3.96
N PHE A 83 4.28 13.59 3.47
CA PHE A 83 4.05 13.33 2.05
C PHE A 83 4.33 14.53 1.18
N LYS A 84 3.82 15.70 1.57
CA LYS A 84 4.07 16.94 0.83
C LYS A 84 5.56 17.29 0.76
N ASP A 85 6.28 17.13 1.87
CA ASP A 85 7.71 17.45 1.93
C ASP A 85 8.54 16.44 1.11
N GLU A 86 8.15 15.18 1.13
CA GLU A 86 8.77 14.11 0.34
C GLU A 86 8.50 14.28 -1.15
N GLU A 87 7.26 14.52 -1.56
CA GLU A 87 6.90 14.77 -2.96
C GLU A 87 7.64 15.98 -3.54
N MET A 88 7.84 17.02 -2.72
CA MET A 88 8.66 18.16 -3.08
C MET A 88 10.12 17.75 -3.29
N LEU A 89 10.69 16.97 -2.37
CA LEU A 89 12.05 16.43 -2.51
C LEU A 89 12.20 15.58 -3.78
N LEU A 90 11.27 14.67 -4.02
CA LEU A 90 11.24 13.79 -5.20
C LEU A 90 11.13 14.58 -6.50
N SER A 91 10.33 15.65 -6.51
CA SER A 91 10.25 16.57 -7.64
C SER A 91 11.58 17.31 -7.86
N GLU A 92 12.22 17.80 -6.80
CA GLU A 92 13.49 18.54 -6.88
C GLU A 92 14.67 17.70 -7.39
N ILE A 93 14.67 16.40 -7.09
CA ILE A 93 15.69 15.45 -7.56
C ILE A 93 15.34 14.80 -8.90
N GLY A 94 14.15 15.07 -9.45
CA GLY A 94 13.70 14.48 -10.71
C GLY A 94 13.50 12.97 -10.62
N TYR A 95 12.95 12.48 -9.50
CA TYR A 95 12.71 11.07 -9.29
C TYR A 95 11.73 10.51 -10.35
N PRO A 96 12.12 9.49 -11.13
CA PRO A 96 11.34 9.03 -12.28
C PRO A 96 9.96 8.48 -11.89
N ASP A 97 9.84 7.89 -10.70
CA ASP A 97 8.60 7.25 -10.23
C ASP A 97 7.74 8.16 -9.35
N LEU A 98 7.97 9.49 -9.35
CA LEU A 98 7.21 10.47 -8.56
C LEU A 98 5.69 10.33 -8.75
N GLY A 99 5.24 10.12 -10.00
CA GLY A 99 3.81 9.96 -10.29
C GLY A 99 3.18 8.76 -9.57
N ALA A 100 3.90 7.64 -9.50
CA ALA A 100 3.44 6.45 -8.77
C ALA A 100 3.48 6.69 -7.26
N HIS A 101 4.53 7.35 -6.75
CA HIS A 101 4.70 7.68 -5.33
C HIS A 101 3.55 8.56 -4.80
N LEU A 102 3.15 9.58 -5.58
CA LEU A 102 2.00 10.45 -5.28
C LEU A 102 0.69 9.67 -5.10
N VAL A 103 0.44 8.68 -5.96
CA VAL A 103 -0.77 7.85 -5.90
C VAL A 103 -0.77 6.96 -4.65
N VAL A 104 0.40 6.44 -4.25
CA VAL A 104 0.50 5.65 -3.01
C VAL A 104 0.22 6.54 -1.78
N HIS A 105 0.74 7.77 -1.76
CA HIS A 105 0.45 8.76 -0.71
C HIS A 105 -1.04 9.09 -0.61
N GLU A 106 -1.70 9.40 -1.73
CA GLU A 106 -3.12 9.73 -1.77
C GLU A 106 -3.96 8.57 -1.20
N ARG A 107 -3.71 7.34 -1.68
CA ARG A 107 -4.41 6.14 -1.23
C ARG A 107 -4.22 5.85 0.24
N TYR A 108 -3.02 6.07 0.78
CA TYR A 108 -2.76 5.88 2.20
C TYR A 108 -3.46 6.94 3.05
N GLY A 109 -3.42 8.19 2.62
CA GLY A 109 -4.16 9.29 3.24
C GLY A 109 -5.64 8.95 3.38
N ASP A 110 -6.27 8.51 2.28
CA ASP A 110 -7.68 8.11 2.25
C ASP A 110 -7.98 6.91 3.17
N ARG A 111 -7.09 5.90 3.16
CA ARG A 111 -7.23 4.73 4.05
C ARG A 111 -7.16 5.14 5.52
N VAL A 112 -6.20 5.96 5.92
CA VAL A 112 -6.11 6.47 7.30
C VAL A 112 -7.33 7.33 7.63
N ALA A 113 -7.80 8.15 6.69
CA ALA A 113 -8.98 8.97 6.87
C ALA A 113 -10.26 8.16 7.10
N SER A 114 -10.39 6.97 6.50
CA SER A 114 -11.54 6.08 6.72
C SER A 114 -11.71 5.61 8.17
N TYR A 115 -10.64 5.69 8.97
CA TYR A 115 -10.65 5.38 10.40
C TYR A 115 -11.11 6.55 11.27
N TYR A 116 -11.37 7.74 10.70
CA TYR A 116 -11.95 8.86 11.44
C TYR A 116 -13.41 8.60 11.81
N GLN A 117 -13.60 8.19 13.06
CA GLN A 117 -14.90 7.86 13.60
C GLN A 117 -15.04 8.40 15.03
N SER A 118 -16.28 8.56 15.50
CA SER A 118 -16.55 8.99 16.88
C SER A 118 -16.26 7.89 17.91
N THR A 119 -16.22 6.63 17.47
CA THR A 119 -15.94 5.44 18.28
C THR A 119 -15.19 4.41 17.44
N MET A 120 -14.38 3.57 18.08
CA MET A 120 -13.74 2.42 17.45
C MET A 120 -13.97 1.16 18.26
N ASP A 121 -14.25 0.05 17.60
CA ASP A 121 -14.21 -1.28 18.22
C ASP A 121 -12.80 -1.92 18.15
N GLU A 122 -12.65 -3.07 18.79
CA GLU A 122 -11.37 -3.80 18.83
C GLU A 122 -10.91 -4.28 17.44
N ALA A 123 -11.84 -4.60 16.54
CA ALA A 123 -11.50 -5.05 15.20
C ALA A 123 -10.95 -3.86 14.37
N GLN A 124 -11.56 -2.70 14.49
CA GLN A 124 -11.11 -1.46 13.84
C GLN A 124 -9.74 -1.03 14.36
N VAL A 125 -9.51 -1.08 15.68
CA VAL A 125 -8.20 -0.79 16.26
C VAL A 125 -7.13 -1.74 15.73
N ARG A 126 -7.43 -3.04 15.66
CA ARG A 126 -6.52 -4.05 15.09
C ARG A 126 -6.19 -3.76 13.64
N SER A 127 -7.20 -3.52 12.82
CA SER A 127 -7.03 -3.24 11.39
C SER A 127 -6.23 -1.96 11.15
N LEU A 128 -6.45 -0.92 11.97
CA LEU A 128 -5.66 0.30 11.92
C LEU A 128 -4.18 0.00 12.22
N VAL A 129 -3.88 -0.65 13.34
CA VAL A 129 -2.48 -0.95 13.69
C VAL A 129 -1.80 -1.82 12.63
N GLN A 130 -2.53 -2.78 12.04
CA GLN A 130 -1.99 -3.59 10.95
C GLN A 130 -1.74 -2.76 9.68
N LEU A 131 -2.64 -1.84 9.32
CA LEU A 131 -2.43 -0.89 8.23
C LEU A 131 -1.17 -0.06 8.44
N LEU A 132 -0.97 0.50 9.63
CA LEU A 132 0.17 1.35 9.97
C LEU A 132 1.51 0.59 9.94
N MET A 133 1.51 -0.65 10.46
CA MET A 133 2.70 -1.50 10.43
C MET A 133 3.03 -1.97 9.01
N ASN A 134 2.01 -2.28 8.20
CA ASN A 134 2.22 -2.62 6.79
C ASN A 134 2.77 -1.40 6.03
N TRP A 135 2.22 -0.21 6.28
CA TRP A 135 2.71 1.02 5.71
C TRP A 135 4.19 1.26 6.02
N TRP A 136 4.57 1.16 7.29
CA TRP A 136 5.97 1.27 7.69
C TRP A 136 6.87 0.28 6.93
N ASN A 137 6.46 -0.98 6.84
CA ASN A 137 7.29 -2.02 6.23
C ASN A 137 7.33 -1.98 4.70
N GLN A 138 6.26 -1.55 4.04
CA GLN A 138 6.14 -1.63 2.57
C GLN A 138 6.37 -0.29 1.89
N HIS A 139 5.98 0.81 2.51
CA HIS A 139 6.24 2.13 1.93
C HIS A 139 7.58 2.66 2.43
N VAL A 140 7.70 2.93 3.74
CA VAL A 140 8.90 3.59 4.29
C VAL A 140 10.18 2.75 4.11
N LEU A 141 10.11 1.42 4.28
CA LEU A 141 11.29 0.57 4.17
C LEU A 141 11.58 0.04 2.75
N VAL A 142 10.70 0.29 1.77
CA VAL A 142 10.89 -0.20 0.40
C VAL A 142 10.78 0.93 -0.61
N GLU A 143 9.62 1.60 -0.69
CA GLU A 143 9.39 2.69 -1.63
C GLU A 143 10.27 3.91 -1.31
N ASP A 144 10.30 4.36 -0.06
CA ASP A 144 11.12 5.54 0.28
C ASP A 144 12.63 5.26 0.16
N MET A 145 13.01 4.00 0.37
CA MET A 145 14.40 3.57 0.20
C MET A 145 14.84 3.58 -1.27
N ALA A 146 13.90 3.51 -2.22
CA ALA A 146 14.22 3.47 -3.65
C ALA A 146 14.79 4.81 -4.15
N TYR A 147 14.32 5.95 -3.63
CA TYR A 147 14.83 7.26 -4.04
C TYR A 147 16.18 7.63 -3.39
N LYS A 148 16.66 6.84 -2.41
CA LYS A 148 17.93 7.09 -1.71
C LYS A 148 19.13 7.19 -2.66
N GLU A 149 19.12 6.42 -3.75
CA GLU A 149 20.21 6.44 -4.73
C GLU A 149 20.25 7.78 -5.48
N TYR A 150 19.08 8.35 -5.77
CA TYR A 150 18.91 9.62 -6.49
C TYR A 150 19.29 10.84 -5.64
N LEU A 151 19.26 10.73 -4.31
CA LEU A 151 19.75 11.79 -3.41
C LEU A 151 21.27 11.94 -3.43
N ASN A 152 22.00 10.92 -3.89
CA ASN A 152 23.47 10.89 -3.91
C ASN A 152 24.07 11.17 -5.29
N GLU A 153 23.24 11.29 -6.34
CA GLU A 153 23.72 11.61 -7.69
C GLU A 153 23.98 13.12 -7.86
N PRO A 154 25.19 13.53 -8.29
CA PRO A 154 25.43 14.92 -8.64
C PRO A 154 24.63 15.26 -9.90
N LYS A 155 23.73 16.26 -9.81
CA LYS A 155 23.02 16.84 -10.96
C LYS A 155 24.01 17.12 -12.09
N SER A 156 24.00 16.31 -13.15
CA SER A 156 24.76 16.58 -14.36
C SER A 156 24.17 17.82 -15.03
N LEU A 157 24.84 18.96 -14.84
CA LEU A 157 24.54 20.24 -15.46
C LEU A 157 25.00 20.25 -16.93
N GLU A 158 24.35 19.50 -17.80
CA GLU A 158 24.42 19.66 -19.26
C GLU A 158 23.00 19.31 -19.75
N GLU A 159 22.15 20.22 -20.23
CA GLU A 159 22.33 21.11 -21.37
C GLU A 159 21.54 22.42 -21.18
N ALA A 160 22.22 23.55 -21.09
CA ALA A 160 21.61 24.89 -21.14
C ALA A 160 22.40 25.80 -22.07
N THR A 161 22.49 25.46 -23.35
CA THR A 161 22.94 26.39 -24.39
C THR A 161 22.22 26.19 -25.72
N SER A 162 21.05 26.82 -25.89
CA SER A 162 20.72 27.57 -27.11
C SER A 162 19.39 28.31 -26.97
N THR A 163 19.44 29.64 -27.11
CA THR A 163 18.31 30.57 -27.25
C THR A 163 17.36 30.23 -28.43
N PRO A 164 16.11 30.75 -28.43
CA PRO A 164 14.97 30.14 -29.11
C PRO A 164 14.78 30.64 -30.56
N PRO A 165 14.06 29.87 -31.40
CA PRO A 165 13.27 30.46 -32.47
C PRO A 165 11.77 30.27 -32.18
N SER A 166 11.05 31.38 -32.27
CA SER A 166 9.60 31.43 -32.41
C SER A 166 9.16 30.82 -33.74
N VAL A 167 8.44 29.70 -33.74
CA VAL A 167 7.49 29.31 -34.81
C VAL A 167 6.34 28.50 -34.20
N SER A 168 5.12 28.90 -34.56
CA SER A 168 3.84 28.26 -34.24
C SER A 168 3.58 26.97 -35.04
N LEU A 169 2.78 26.10 -34.42
CA LEU A 169 1.90 25.03 -34.95
C LEU A 169 2.42 23.58 -35.06
N SER A 170 1.68 22.73 -34.33
CA SER A 170 1.28 21.33 -34.57
C SER A 170 2.28 20.20 -34.33
N GLY A 171 1.88 19.28 -33.43
CA GLY A 171 2.43 17.92 -33.33
C GLY A 171 2.27 17.32 -31.94
N GLN A 172 1.10 16.76 -31.64
CA GLN A 172 0.86 15.88 -30.49
C GLN A 172 1.71 14.61 -30.57
N ALA A 173 2.23 14.15 -29.42
CA ALA A 173 2.26 12.76 -28.99
C ALA A 173 2.86 12.70 -27.57
N GLU A 174 2.15 13.27 -26.59
CA GLU A 174 2.17 12.70 -25.24
C GLU A 174 1.36 11.41 -25.35
N GLU A 175 1.90 10.28 -24.86
CA GLU A 175 1.14 9.03 -24.76
C GLU A 175 0.07 9.19 -23.66
N GLU A 176 -0.98 9.93 -24.00
CA GLU A 176 -2.29 9.83 -23.36
C GLU A 176 -2.75 8.38 -23.57
N VAL A 177 -2.75 7.58 -22.51
CA VAL A 177 -3.56 6.36 -22.50
C VAL A 177 -5.01 6.85 -22.62
N ASP A 178 -5.58 6.69 -23.81
CA ASP A 178 -6.96 7.06 -24.15
C ASP A 178 -7.90 6.66 -23.01
N ASP A 179 -8.67 7.61 -22.49
CA ASP A 179 -9.63 7.40 -21.40
C ASP A 179 -10.56 6.21 -21.70
N GLU A 180 -10.91 5.99 -22.97
CA GLU A 180 -11.71 4.82 -23.40
C GLU A 180 -10.93 3.49 -23.26
N LEU A 181 -9.64 3.48 -23.59
CA LEU A 181 -8.76 2.31 -23.44
C LEU A 181 -8.52 1.98 -21.96
N MET A 182 -8.36 3.00 -21.11
CA MET A 182 -8.24 2.79 -19.66
C MET A 182 -9.54 2.24 -19.06
N MET A 183 -10.72 2.73 -19.50
CA MET A 183 -12.00 2.14 -19.08
C MET A 183 -12.13 0.66 -19.47
N ILE A 184 -11.69 0.28 -20.68
CA ILE A 184 -11.68 -1.14 -21.11
C ILE A 184 -10.76 -1.96 -20.22
N PHE A 185 -9.58 -1.43 -19.87
CA PHE A 185 -8.67 -2.07 -18.92
C PHE A 185 -9.33 -2.26 -17.55
N PHE A 186 -9.98 -1.23 -17.00
CA PHE A 186 -10.66 -1.32 -15.70
C PHE A 186 -11.84 -2.28 -15.69
N ASP A 187 -12.67 -2.30 -16.73
CA ASP A 187 -13.75 -3.28 -16.87
C ASP A 187 -13.19 -4.72 -16.96
N SER A 188 -12.12 -4.91 -17.72
CA SER A 188 -11.40 -6.19 -17.82
C SER A 188 -10.78 -6.62 -16.50
N ALA A 189 -10.12 -5.70 -15.78
CA ALA A 189 -9.52 -5.95 -14.48
C ALA A 189 -10.58 -6.27 -13.42
N THR A 190 -11.73 -5.58 -13.43
CA THR A 190 -12.87 -5.89 -12.54
C THR A 190 -13.39 -7.30 -12.77
N LYS A 191 -13.67 -7.65 -14.03
CA LYS A 191 -14.14 -9.00 -14.42
C LYS A 191 -13.13 -10.08 -14.05
N ASN A 192 -11.85 -9.84 -14.27
CA ASN A 192 -10.79 -10.78 -13.94
C ASN A 192 -10.63 -10.94 -12.42
N ARG A 193 -10.77 -9.87 -11.64
CA ARG A 193 -10.76 -9.93 -10.17
C ARG A 193 -11.92 -10.77 -9.64
N ASP A 194 -13.13 -10.56 -10.14
CA ASP A 194 -14.32 -11.33 -9.73
C ASP A 194 -14.18 -12.82 -10.09
N LYS A 195 -13.60 -13.13 -11.26
CA LYS A 195 -13.26 -14.50 -11.65
C LYS A 195 -12.22 -15.13 -10.72
N LEU A 196 -11.17 -14.41 -10.34
CA LEU A 196 -10.17 -14.92 -9.38
C LEU A 196 -10.81 -15.23 -8.02
N ILE A 197 -11.69 -14.37 -7.51
CA ILE A 197 -12.41 -14.60 -6.25
C ILE A 197 -13.26 -15.89 -6.35
N ALA A 198 -14.01 -16.05 -7.45
CA ALA A 198 -14.84 -17.23 -7.67
C ALA A 198 -13.99 -18.51 -7.85
N ALA A 199 -12.92 -18.44 -8.64
CA ALA A 199 -12.02 -19.56 -8.89
C ALA A 199 -11.29 -19.99 -7.62
N LEU A 200 -10.82 -19.04 -6.81
CA LEU A 200 -10.17 -19.32 -5.52
C LEU A 200 -11.12 -19.99 -4.53
N SER A 201 -12.37 -19.52 -4.45
CA SER A 201 -13.41 -20.12 -3.61
C SER A 201 -13.72 -21.56 -3.99
N ASN A 202 -13.70 -21.87 -5.29
CA ASN A 202 -13.95 -23.21 -5.83
C ASN A 202 -12.68 -24.07 -5.98
N LYS A 203 -11.50 -23.53 -5.65
CA LYS A 203 -10.18 -24.16 -5.91
C LYS A 203 -9.97 -24.57 -7.38
N ASP A 204 -10.51 -23.77 -8.30
CA ASP A 204 -10.36 -23.97 -9.74
C ASP A 204 -9.04 -23.36 -10.23
N TRP A 205 -7.95 -24.11 -10.05
CA TRP A 205 -6.61 -23.66 -10.43
C TRP A 205 -6.41 -23.50 -11.93
N ARG A 206 -7.26 -24.15 -12.74
CA ARG A 206 -7.24 -23.98 -14.19
C ARG A 206 -7.78 -22.62 -14.59
N GLU A 207 -8.87 -22.19 -13.96
CA GLU A 207 -9.41 -20.84 -14.16
C GLU A 207 -8.46 -19.77 -13.60
N VAL A 208 -7.86 -19.99 -12.41
CA VAL A 208 -6.84 -19.08 -11.86
C VAL A 208 -5.70 -18.87 -12.86
N ARG A 209 -5.12 -19.95 -13.40
CA ARG A 209 -4.03 -19.88 -14.39
C ARG A 209 -4.42 -19.09 -15.64
N SER A 210 -5.65 -19.31 -16.13
CA SER A 210 -6.20 -18.60 -17.29
C SER A 210 -6.28 -17.08 -17.04
N VAL A 211 -6.85 -16.69 -15.91
CA VAL A 211 -7.03 -15.28 -15.56
C VAL A 211 -5.69 -14.59 -15.30
N VAL A 212 -4.79 -15.25 -14.56
CA VAL A 212 -3.44 -14.76 -14.27
C VAL A 212 -2.66 -14.49 -15.56
N HIS A 213 -2.73 -15.38 -16.54
CA HIS A 213 -2.09 -15.17 -17.84
C HIS A 213 -2.63 -13.93 -18.55
N SER A 214 -3.95 -13.70 -18.51
CA SER A 214 -4.58 -12.51 -19.06
C SER A 214 -4.13 -11.23 -18.35
N VAL A 215 -4.08 -11.24 -17.01
CA VAL A 215 -3.67 -10.07 -16.21
C VAL A 215 -2.21 -9.72 -16.44
N LYS A 216 -1.32 -10.73 -16.47
CA LYS A 216 0.10 -10.54 -16.77
C LYS A 216 0.30 -9.82 -18.12
N GLY A 217 -0.43 -10.24 -19.15
CA GLY A 217 -0.32 -9.72 -20.51
C GLY A 217 -0.92 -8.33 -20.70
N SER A 218 -1.95 -7.97 -19.93
CA SER A 218 -2.56 -6.64 -20.04
C SER A 218 -1.92 -5.61 -19.10
N ALA A 219 -1.54 -5.98 -17.89
CA ALA A 219 -1.13 -5.02 -16.85
C ALA A 219 0.06 -4.12 -17.24
N VAL A 220 1.10 -4.68 -17.89
CA VAL A 220 2.27 -3.90 -18.33
C VAL A 220 1.88 -2.84 -19.37
N SER A 221 1.02 -3.20 -20.31
CA SER A 221 0.58 -2.33 -21.41
C SER A 221 -0.22 -1.11 -20.95
N PHE A 222 -0.73 -1.14 -19.71
CA PHE A 222 -1.51 -0.05 -19.11
C PHE A 222 -0.79 0.60 -17.92
N GLY A 223 0.52 0.37 -17.75
CA GLY A 223 1.32 1.04 -16.72
C GLY A 223 1.25 0.41 -15.33
N TYR A 224 0.89 -0.86 -15.21
CA TYR A 224 0.81 -1.60 -13.93
C TYR A 224 1.83 -2.75 -13.86
N PRO A 225 3.15 -2.46 -13.80
CA PRO A 225 4.20 -3.49 -13.79
C PRO A 225 4.14 -4.39 -12.56
N GLU A 226 3.81 -3.85 -11.37
CA GLU A 226 3.70 -4.65 -10.14
C GLU A 226 2.53 -5.64 -10.21
N LEU A 227 1.41 -5.24 -10.81
CA LEU A 227 0.29 -6.15 -11.05
C LEU A 227 0.69 -7.31 -11.99
N SER A 228 1.52 -7.02 -13.01
CA SER A 228 2.06 -8.06 -13.89
C SER A 228 3.03 -9.01 -13.16
N LYS A 229 3.86 -8.47 -12.27
CA LYS A 229 4.83 -9.23 -11.47
C LYS A 229 4.17 -10.17 -10.46
N ILE A 230 3.12 -9.72 -9.80
CA ILE A 230 2.33 -10.58 -8.89
C ILE A 230 1.65 -11.68 -9.70
N ALA A 231 1.06 -11.35 -10.86
CA ALA A 231 0.49 -12.35 -11.76
C ALA A 231 1.56 -13.37 -12.23
N GLU A 232 2.77 -12.92 -12.56
CA GLU A 232 3.87 -13.81 -12.89
C GLU A 232 4.28 -14.73 -11.73
N THR A 233 4.27 -14.23 -10.50
CA THR A 233 4.57 -15.03 -9.31
C THR A 233 3.52 -16.11 -9.08
N VAL A 234 2.23 -15.78 -9.23
CA VAL A 234 1.14 -16.77 -9.17
C VAL A 234 1.29 -17.84 -10.27
N GLN A 235 1.57 -17.42 -11.50
CA GLN A 235 1.76 -18.33 -12.64
C GLN A 235 2.91 -19.31 -12.38
N THR A 236 4.03 -18.81 -11.87
CA THR A 236 5.22 -19.61 -11.53
C THR A 236 4.90 -20.63 -10.45
N ALA A 237 4.22 -20.22 -9.37
CA ALA A 237 3.82 -21.15 -8.30
C ALA A 237 2.90 -22.28 -8.79
N ILE A 238 2.01 -21.99 -9.75
CA ILE A 238 1.15 -23.01 -10.38
C ILE A 238 1.98 -23.97 -11.25
N ASP A 239 2.89 -23.43 -12.06
CA ASP A 239 3.69 -24.21 -13.00
C ASP A 239 4.74 -25.09 -12.27
N GLU A 240 5.21 -24.66 -11.10
CA GLU A 240 6.11 -25.41 -10.21
C GLU A 240 5.37 -26.35 -9.23
N GLU A 241 4.05 -26.48 -9.36
CA GLU A 241 3.19 -27.30 -8.50
C GLU A 241 3.22 -26.93 -6.99
N ASN A 242 3.59 -25.69 -6.65
CA ASN A 242 3.66 -25.18 -5.29
C ASN A 242 2.27 -24.73 -4.76
N MET A 243 1.35 -25.68 -4.70
CA MET A 243 -0.08 -25.44 -4.44
C MET A 243 -0.39 -24.88 -3.03
N GLU A 244 0.55 -24.95 -2.10
CA GLU A 244 0.40 -24.37 -0.75
C GLU A 244 0.47 -22.83 -0.77
N GLN A 245 1.26 -22.25 -1.68
CA GLN A 245 1.44 -20.81 -1.80
C GLN A 245 0.45 -20.15 -2.75
N VAL A 246 -0.09 -20.90 -3.71
CA VAL A 246 -1.03 -20.39 -4.74
C VAL A 246 -2.21 -19.62 -4.13
N PRO A 247 -2.91 -20.08 -3.07
CA PRO A 247 -4.03 -19.33 -2.50
C PRO A 247 -3.64 -17.95 -1.95
N VAL A 248 -2.45 -17.84 -1.34
CA VAL A 248 -1.95 -16.59 -0.75
C VAL A 248 -1.60 -15.61 -1.86
N LEU A 249 -0.84 -16.06 -2.85
CA LEU A 249 -0.43 -15.24 -3.98
C LEU A 249 -1.62 -14.77 -4.83
N VAL A 250 -2.66 -15.60 -4.97
CA VAL A 250 -3.90 -15.21 -5.66
C VAL A 250 -4.66 -14.15 -4.85
N MET A 251 -4.68 -14.23 -3.52
CA MET A 251 -5.27 -13.17 -2.69
C MET A 251 -4.50 -11.86 -2.83
N ASP A 252 -3.16 -11.90 -2.85
CA ASP A 252 -2.32 -10.72 -3.08
C ASP A 252 -2.64 -10.09 -4.45
N LEU A 253 -2.80 -10.92 -5.49
CA LEU A 253 -3.21 -10.46 -6.82
C LEU A 253 -4.60 -9.83 -6.81
N ILE A 254 -5.59 -10.44 -6.15
CA ILE A 254 -6.96 -9.90 -6.03
C ILE A 254 -6.95 -8.54 -5.33
N ILE A 255 -6.15 -8.40 -4.29
CA ILE A 255 -5.99 -7.15 -3.53
C ILE A 255 -5.38 -6.08 -4.42
N GLU A 256 -4.29 -6.39 -5.14
CA GLU A 256 -3.63 -5.45 -6.04
C GLU A 256 -4.54 -5.04 -7.20
N MET A 257 -5.25 -6.01 -7.79
CA MET A 257 -6.28 -5.73 -8.80
C MET A 257 -7.37 -4.82 -8.25
N GLY A 258 -7.72 -4.94 -6.98
CA GLY A 258 -8.64 -4.00 -6.33
C GLY A 258 -8.07 -2.61 -6.12
N ALA A 259 -6.76 -2.49 -5.91
CA ALA A 259 -6.08 -1.22 -5.71
C ALA A 259 -5.95 -0.40 -7.01
N VAL A 260 -5.82 -1.07 -8.17
CA VAL A 260 -5.72 -0.38 -9.48
C VAL A 260 -7.08 0.06 -10.05
N LEU A 261 -8.19 -0.49 -9.55
CA LEU A 261 -9.52 -0.18 -10.07
C LEU A 261 -10.04 1.15 -9.51
N PRO A 262 -10.67 2.01 -10.34
CA PRO A 262 -11.28 3.23 -9.86
C PRO A 262 -12.38 2.91 -8.85
N ALA A 263 -12.53 3.77 -7.83
CA ALA A 263 -13.62 3.66 -6.88
C ALA A 263 -14.95 3.63 -7.65
N ALA A 264 -15.85 2.71 -7.29
CA ALA A 264 -17.17 2.65 -7.91
C ALA A 264 -17.83 4.03 -7.75
N VAL A 265 -18.03 4.72 -8.86
CA VAL A 265 -18.88 5.90 -8.89
C VAL A 265 -20.28 5.36 -8.61
N ASP A 266 -20.73 5.46 -7.37
CA ASP A 266 -22.12 5.18 -7.01
C ASP A 266 -22.99 6.12 -7.86
N GLY A 267 -23.52 5.56 -8.95
CA GLY A 267 -24.49 6.23 -9.80
C GLY A 267 -25.74 6.50 -8.98
N SER A 268 -25.87 7.74 -8.53
CA SER A 268 -27.12 8.35 -8.06
C SER A 268 -27.62 9.36 -9.09
#